data_AF-A0A6C0K8H3-F1
#
_entry.id   AF-A0A6C0K8H3-F1
#
_cell.length_a   1.000
_cell.length_b   1.000
_cell.length_c   1.000
_cell.angle_alpha   90.00
_cell.angle_beta   90.00
_cell.angle_gamma   90.00
#
_symmetry.space_group_name_H-M   'P 1'
#
loop_
_entity.id
_entity.type
_entity.pdbx_description
1 polymer ?
#
loop_
_entity_poly.entity_id
_entity_poly.type
_entity_poly.pdbx_seq_one_letter_code
_entity_poly.pdbx_strand_id
1 'polypeptide(L)'
;MDSTYEMPPQFVMRYHTAMRNVGLYTSISLALLGSSRFYRGKGNIIYNLLFLFLSAAFQGLAISLLWNFSQSIEYQKQSRPVEQQKFVDQWMAVSYYMNYILCTIFLATGYTALRQMTSGLKRKR
;
A
#
# COMPACT_ATOMS: atom_id res chain seq x y z
N MET A 1 -29.23 19.61 14.93
CA MET A 1 -28.55 18.79 13.91
C MET A 1 -27.46 18.07 14.66
N ASP A 2 -27.74 16.82 15.03
CA ASP A 2 -27.08 16.14 16.15
C ASP A 2 -25.65 15.68 15.87
N SER A 3 -24.77 15.98 16.82
CA SER A 3 -23.35 15.61 16.92
C SER A 3 -23.08 14.09 17.00
N THR A 4 -24.10 13.23 16.88
CA THR A 4 -24.00 11.77 17.06
C THR A 4 -23.57 11.00 15.80
N TYR A 5 -23.53 11.67 14.64
CA TYR A 5 -23.14 11.09 13.35
C TYR A 5 -21.73 11.50 12.87
N GLU A 6 -20.98 12.23 13.69
CA GLU A 6 -19.65 12.68 13.32
C GLU A 6 -18.57 11.85 14.02
N MET A 7 -17.64 11.32 13.23
CA MET A 7 -16.44 10.70 13.77
C MET A 7 -15.65 11.74 14.57
N PRO A 8 -14.99 11.32 15.67
CA PRO A 8 -14.15 12.24 16.44
C PRO A 8 -13.12 12.91 15.52
N PRO A 9 -12.87 14.22 15.62
CA PRO A 9 -11.94 14.94 14.73
C PRO A 9 -10.55 14.30 14.66
N GLN A 10 -10.07 13.73 15.78
CA GLN A 10 -8.81 13.00 15.86
C GLN A 10 -8.79 11.71 15.01
N PHE A 11 -9.94 11.05 14.83
CA PHE A 11 -10.05 9.87 13.97
C PHE A 11 -9.92 10.26 12.51
N VAL A 12 -10.68 11.29 12.09
CA VAL A 12 -10.67 11.82 10.72
C VAL A 12 -9.27 12.30 10.34
N MET A 13 -8.59 13.01 11.24
CA MET A 13 -7.21 13.45 11.05
C MET A 13 -6.22 12.28 10.87
N ARG A 14 -6.32 11.24 11.71
CA ARG A 14 -5.46 10.04 11.62
C ARG A 14 -5.75 9.26 10.34
N TYR A 15 -7.01 9.14 9.95
CA TYR A 15 -7.41 8.51 8.69
C TYR A 15 -6.81 9.23 7.49
N HIS A 16 -7.01 10.55 7.37
CA HIS A 16 -6.43 11.32 6.27
C HIS A 16 -4.91 11.24 6.23
N THR A 17 -4.25 11.28 7.40
CA THR A 17 -2.79 11.12 7.48
C THR A 17 -2.34 9.75 7.00
N ALA A 18 -3.02 8.67 7.42
CA ALA A 18 -2.73 7.32 6.97
C ALA A 18 -2.93 7.17 5.45
N MET A 19 -4.06 7.67 4.91
CA MET A 19 -4.35 7.65 3.48
C MET A 19 -3.30 8.43 2.66
N ARG A 20 -2.86 9.59 3.14
CA ARG A 20 -1.79 10.38 2.50
C ARG A 20 -0.46 9.65 2.51
N ASN A 21 -0.09 9.00 3.62
CA ASN A 21 1.13 8.21 3.70
C ASN A 21 1.10 7.03 2.74
N VAL A 22 -0.03 6.33 2.65
CA VAL A 22 -0.22 5.26 1.67
C VAL A 22 -0.08 5.80 0.24
N GLY A 23 -0.74 6.92 -0.08
CA GLY A 23 -0.63 7.55 -1.39
C GLY A 23 0.81 7.95 -1.75
N LEU A 24 1.54 8.54 -0.81
CA LEU A 24 2.95 8.91 -0.98
C LEU A 24 3.84 7.68 -1.24
N TYR A 25 3.75 6.65 -0.40
CA TYR A 25 4.55 5.43 -0.57
C TYR A 25 4.21 4.68 -1.86
N THR A 26 2.93 4.68 -2.24
CA THR A 26 2.49 4.10 -3.53
C THR A 26 3.04 4.88 -4.71
N SER A 27 3.01 6.21 -4.66
CA SER A 27 3.52 7.08 -5.73
C SER A 27 5.03 6.91 -5.90
N ILE A 28 5.78 6.89 -4.79
CA ILE A 28 7.23 6.62 -4.81
C ILE A 28 7.51 5.24 -5.38
N SER A 29 6.77 4.21 -4.94
CA SER A 29 6.93 2.86 -5.43
C SER A 29 6.65 2.75 -6.95
N LEU A 30 5.57 3.36 -7.45
CA LEU A 30 5.25 3.40 -8.88
C LEU A 30 6.29 4.18 -9.69
N ALA A 31 6.80 5.30 -9.16
CA ALA A 31 7.86 6.06 -9.80
C ALA A 31 9.17 5.26 -9.90
N LEU A 32 9.53 4.52 -8.84
CA LEU A 32 10.69 3.63 -8.84
C LEU A 32 10.50 2.44 -9.79
N LEU A 33 9.29 1.87 -9.85
CA LEU A 33 8.94 0.79 -10.79
C LEU A 33 9.00 1.26 -12.24
N GLY A 34 8.52 2.48 -12.53
CA GLY A 34 8.65 3.12 -13.84
C GLY A 34 10.10 3.39 -14.20
N SER A 35 10.88 3.91 -13.26
CA SER A 35 12.31 4.18 -13.43
C SER A 35 13.11 2.89 -13.70
N SER A 36 12.79 1.81 -13.00
CA SER A 36 13.32 0.46 -13.23
C SER A 36 13.15 0.02 -14.70
N ARG A 37 11.98 0.27 -15.31
CA ARG A 37 11.74 -0.03 -16.74
C ARG A 37 12.56 0.82 -17.69
N PHE A 38 12.79 2.10 -17.37
CA PHE A 38 13.64 2.97 -18.19
C PHE A 38 15.09 2.46 -18.26
N TYR A 39 15.62 1.96 -17.14
CA TYR A 39 16.97 1.42 -17.08
C TYR A 39 17.11 -0.01 -17.62
N ARG A 40 16.02 -0.77 -17.82
CA ARG A 40 16.05 -2.10 -18.49
C ARG A 40 16.67 -2.05 -19.88
N GLY A 41 16.46 -0.96 -20.63
CA GLY A 41 16.98 -0.80 -21.99
C GLY A 41 18.50 -0.57 -22.06
N LYS A 42 19.14 -0.16 -20.97
CA LYS A 42 20.58 0.19 -20.94
C LYS A 42 21.51 -0.93 -20.47
N GLY A 43 21.00 -2.15 -20.27
CA GLY A 43 21.81 -3.32 -19.88
C GLY A 43 22.26 -3.38 -18.41
N ASN A 44 21.96 -2.36 -17.61
CA ASN A 44 22.32 -2.26 -16.20
C ASN A 44 21.34 -3.02 -15.29
N ILE A 45 21.46 -4.36 -15.29
CA ILE A 45 20.58 -5.28 -14.54
C ILE A 45 20.57 -4.99 -13.03
N ILE A 46 21.71 -4.61 -12.45
CA ILE A 46 21.88 -4.38 -11.00
C ILE A 46 21.05 -3.19 -10.51
N TYR A 47 21.15 -2.04 -11.17
CA TYR A 47 20.41 -0.82 -10.80
C TYR A 47 18.90 -1.01 -10.92
N ASN A 48 18.48 -1.71 -11.96
CA ASN A 48 17.09 -2.04 -12.17
C ASN A 48 16.53 -2.95 -11.07
N LEU A 49 17.31 -3.94 -10.62
CA LEU A 49 16.92 -4.82 -9.52
C LEU A 49 16.86 -4.06 -8.17
N LEU A 50 17.79 -3.14 -7.92
CA LEU A 50 17.77 -2.26 -6.74
C LEU A 50 16.50 -1.39 -6.67
N PHE A 51 16.14 -0.73 -7.77
CA PHE A 51 14.92 0.09 -7.80
C PHE A 51 13.65 -0.74 -7.61
N LEU A 52 13.65 -1.99 -8.09
CA LEU A 52 12.53 -2.91 -7.92
C LEU A 52 12.39 -3.39 -6.46
N PHE A 53 13.49 -3.72 -5.79
CA PHE A 53 13.49 -4.06 -4.36
C PHE A 53 13.08 -2.86 -3.50
N LEU A 54 13.54 -1.66 -3.84
CA LEU A 54 13.18 -0.44 -3.12
C LEU A 54 11.68 -0.13 -3.29
N SER A 55 11.13 -0.26 -4.50
CA SER A 55 9.69 -0.17 -4.78
C SER A 55 8.88 -1.19 -3.95
N ALA A 56 9.34 -2.44 -3.88
CA ALA A 56 8.70 -3.47 -3.07
C ALA A 56 8.75 -3.16 -1.56
N ALA A 57 9.86 -2.62 -1.07
CA ALA A 57 10.00 -2.21 0.33
C ALA A 57 9.00 -1.10 0.72
N PHE A 58 8.86 -0.06 -0.12
CA PHE A 58 7.88 1.01 0.12
C PHE A 58 6.43 0.52 0.06
N GLN A 59 6.11 -0.44 -0.83
CA GLN A 59 4.79 -1.08 -0.84
C GLN A 59 4.53 -1.89 0.43
N GLY A 60 5.54 -2.63 0.92
CA GLY A 60 5.44 -3.38 2.18
C GLY A 60 5.15 -2.47 3.37
N LEU A 61 5.80 -1.31 3.43
CA LEU A 61 5.53 -0.30 4.46
C LEU A 61 4.09 0.25 4.37
N ALA A 62 3.61 0.55 3.16
CA ALA A 62 2.22 1.00 2.95
C ALA A 62 1.20 -0.04 3.42
N ILE A 63 1.40 -1.32 3.08
CA ILE A 63 0.54 -2.43 3.51
C ILE A 63 0.56 -2.59 5.03
N SER A 64 1.74 -2.55 5.65
CA SER A 64 1.89 -2.68 7.11
C SER A 64 1.19 -1.54 7.86
N LEU A 65 1.27 -0.31 7.34
CA LEU A 65 0.58 0.85 7.91
C LEU A 65 -0.95 0.69 7.85
N LEU A 66 -1.48 0.27 6.70
CA LEU A 66 -2.91 -0.01 6.51
C LEU A 66 -3.41 -1.13 7.42
N TRP A 67 -2.62 -2.19 7.60
CA TRP A 67 -2.96 -3.31 8.45
C TRP A 67 -3.06 -2.88 9.92
N ASN A 68 -2.04 -2.20 10.43
CA ASN A 68 -2.03 -1.66 11.79
C ASN A 68 -3.20 -0.69 12.03
N PHE A 69 -3.49 0.16 11.04
CA PHE A 69 -4.59 1.10 11.12
C PHE A 69 -5.96 0.38 11.16
N SER A 70 -6.17 -0.61 10.30
CA SER A 70 -7.43 -1.39 10.27
C SER A 70 -7.67 -2.13 11.58
N GLN A 71 -6.64 -2.78 12.12
CA GLN A 71 -6.71 -3.46 13.43
C GLN A 71 -7.01 -2.49 14.58
N SER A 72 -6.42 -1.28 14.55
CA SER A 72 -6.67 -0.24 15.56
C SER A 72 -8.11 0.30 15.53
N ILE A 73 -8.75 0.28 14.35
CA ILE A 73 -10.16 0.67 14.20
C ILE A 73 -11.07 -0.45 14.69
N GLU A 74 -10.78 -1.70 14.32
CA GLU A 74 -11.55 -2.88 14.71
C GLU A 74 -11.60 -3.04 16.24
N TYR A 75 -10.46 -2.84 16.91
CA TYR A 75 -10.38 -2.83 18.38
C TYR A 75 -11.25 -1.74 19.03
N GLN A 76 -11.32 -0.54 18.43
CA GLN A 76 -12.15 0.56 18.93
C GLN A 76 -13.64 0.40 18.59
N LYS A 77 -13.96 -0.33 17.52
CA LYS A 77 -15.34 -0.63 17.11
C LYS A 77 -16.05 -1.47 18.17
N GLN A 78 -15.34 -2.39 18.81
CA GLN A 78 -15.88 -3.28 19.83
C GLN A 78 -16.34 -2.56 21.11
N SER A 79 -15.88 -1.33 21.35
CA SER A 79 -16.24 -0.51 22.52
C SER A 79 -17.33 0.53 22.25
N ARG A 80 -17.96 0.54 21.05
CA ARG A 80 -18.92 1.59 20.64
C ARG A 80 -20.31 1.05 20.28
N PRO A 81 -21.39 1.86 20.44
CA PRO A 81 -22.76 1.48 20.11
C PRO A 81 -22.97 1.22 18.60
N VAL A 82 -23.92 0.31 18.29
CA VAL A 82 -24.17 -0.29 16.96
C VAL A 82 -24.41 0.72 15.84
N GLU A 83 -24.99 1.89 16.12
CA GLU A 83 -25.24 2.90 15.09
C GLU A 83 -23.96 3.58 14.58
N GLN A 84 -22.98 3.81 15.47
CA GLN A 84 -21.68 4.36 15.06
C GLN A 84 -20.82 3.32 14.33
N GLN A 85 -21.09 2.02 14.54
CA GLN A 85 -20.37 0.93 13.87
C GLN A 85 -20.62 0.90 12.36
N LYS A 86 -21.86 1.18 11.91
CA LYS A 86 -22.19 1.21 10.48
C LYS A 86 -21.42 2.28 9.72
N PHE A 87 -21.22 3.45 10.33
CA PHE A 87 -20.43 4.51 9.72
C PHE A 87 -18.95 4.10 9.66
N VAL A 88 -18.38 3.58 10.74
CA VAL A 88 -17.00 3.07 10.78
C VAL A 88 -16.76 1.99 9.72
N ASP A 89 -17.72 1.11 9.47
CA ASP A 89 -17.64 0.04 8.47
C ASP A 89 -17.47 0.54 7.04
N GLN A 90 -18.13 1.65 6.68
CA GLN A 90 -17.95 2.26 5.35
C GLN A 90 -16.51 2.76 5.15
N TRP A 91 -15.91 3.36 6.18
CA TRP A 91 -14.53 3.85 6.12
C TRP A 91 -13.51 2.71 6.13
N MET A 92 -13.79 1.62 6.86
CA MET A 92 -12.97 0.41 6.82
C MET A 92 -13.02 -0.28 5.46
N ALA A 93 -14.18 -0.30 4.79
CA ALA A 93 -14.31 -0.85 3.45
C ALA A 93 -13.33 -0.18 2.46
N VAL A 94 -13.19 1.15 2.52
CA VAL A 94 -12.22 1.89 1.70
C VAL A 94 -10.78 1.43 1.99
N SER A 95 -10.41 1.24 3.26
CA SER A 95 -9.08 0.72 3.64
C SER A 95 -8.85 -0.70 3.11
N TYR A 96 -9.85 -1.59 3.17
CA TYR A 96 -9.73 -2.95 2.63
C TYR A 96 -9.58 -2.96 1.10
N TYR A 97 -10.40 -2.19 0.36
CA TYR A 97 -10.26 -2.09 -1.09
C TYR A 97 -8.90 -1.54 -1.50
N MET A 98 -8.39 -0.53 -0.77
CA MET A 98 -7.07 0.03 -1.05
C MET A 98 -5.95 -0.97 -0.75
N ASN A 99 -6.05 -1.76 0.33
CA ASN A 99 -5.11 -2.84 0.61
C ASN A 99 -5.13 -3.91 -0.48
N TYR A 100 -6.33 -4.28 -0.98
CA TYR A 100 -6.48 -5.24 -2.08
C TYR A 100 -5.74 -4.76 -3.34
N ILE A 101 -5.93 -3.50 -3.74
CA ILE A 101 -5.20 -2.90 -4.87
C ILE A 101 -3.69 -2.95 -4.62
N LEU A 102 -3.22 -2.56 -3.44
CA LEU A 102 -1.78 -2.60 -3.12
C LEU A 102 -1.20 -4.00 -3.19
N CYS A 103 -1.92 -5.02 -2.71
CA CYS A 103 -1.54 -6.42 -2.83
C CYS A 103 -1.44 -6.86 -4.28
N THR A 104 -2.39 -6.47 -5.15
CA THR A 104 -2.30 -6.80 -6.60
C THR A 104 -1.07 -6.18 -7.26
N ILE A 105 -0.75 -4.91 -6.95
CA ILE A 105 0.44 -4.24 -7.48
C ILE A 105 1.70 -4.91 -6.91
N PHE A 106 1.70 -5.27 -5.63
CA PHE A 106 2.84 -5.93 -4.99
C PHE A 106 3.15 -7.29 -5.62
N LEU A 107 2.10 -8.09 -5.89
CA LEU A 107 2.23 -9.36 -6.62
C LEU A 107 2.76 -9.14 -8.04
N ALA A 108 2.27 -8.13 -8.75
CA ALA A 108 2.76 -7.78 -10.09
C ALA A 108 4.23 -7.34 -10.08
N THR A 109 4.64 -6.56 -9.08
CA THR A 109 6.04 -6.17 -8.83
C THR A 109 6.91 -7.40 -8.57
N GLY A 110 6.46 -8.31 -7.68
CA GLY A 110 7.14 -9.57 -7.37
C GLY A 110 7.28 -10.49 -8.58
N TYR A 111 6.22 -10.66 -9.37
CA TYR A 111 6.26 -11.42 -10.62
C TYR A 111 7.29 -10.83 -11.61
N THR A 112 7.31 -9.50 -11.72
CA THR A 112 8.29 -8.79 -12.57
C THR A 112 9.73 -9.05 -12.11
N ALA A 113 9.96 -9.14 -10.80
CA ALA A 113 11.26 -9.47 -10.20
C ALA A 113 11.69 -10.90 -10.54
N LEU A 114 10.81 -11.89 -10.32
CA LEU A 114 11.09 -13.30 -10.63
C LEU A 114 11.41 -13.51 -12.11
N ARG A 115 10.64 -12.87 -12.99
CA ARG A 115 10.91 -12.90 -14.44
C ARG A 115 12.27 -12.30 -14.78
N GLN A 116 12.66 -11.22 -14.11
CA GLN A 116 13.96 -10.59 -14.34
C GLN A 116 15.12 -11.49 -13.93
N MET A 117 15.02 -12.14 -12.76
CA MET A 117 16.04 -13.06 -12.26
C MET A 117 16.22 -14.25 -13.19
N THR A 118 15.13 -14.87 -13.64
CA THR A 118 15.15 -16.01 -14.58
C THR A 118 15.69 -15.61 -15.96
N SER A 119 15.37 -14.42 -16.45
CA SER A 119 15.91 -13.89 -17.72
C SER A 119 17.40 -13.58 -17.65
N GLY A 120 17.89 -13.08 -16.51
CA GLY A 120 19.32 -12.84 -16.26
C GLY A 120 20.13 -14.13 -16.21
N LEU A 121 19.56 -15.20 -15.64
CA LEU A 121 20.16 -16.54 -15.60
C LEU A 121 20.34 -17.17 -16.99
N LYS A 122 19.38 -16.95 -17.91
CA LYS A 122 19.45 -17.48 -19.29
C LYS A 122 20.53 -16.83 -20.15
N ARG A 123 21.00 -15.62 -19.82
CA ARG A 123 22.02 -14.88 -20.58
C ARG A 123 23.46 -15.27 -20.21
N LYS A 124 23.62 -16.10 -19.17
CA LYS A 124 24.92 -16.55 -18.63
C LYS A 124 25.27 -18.00 -19.00
N ARG A 125 24.41 -18.70 -19.77
CA ARG A 125 24.67 -20.04 -20.32
C ARG A 125 24.83 -19.94 -21.83
#